data_AF-A0A9C9G8G5-F1
#
_entry.id   AF-A0A9C9G8G5-F1
#
_cell.length_a   1.000
_cell.length_b   1.000
_cell.length_c   1.000
_cell.angle_alpha   90.00
_cell.angle_beta   90.00
_cell.angle_gamma   90.00
#
_symmetry.space_group_name_H-M   'P 1'
#
loop_
_entity.id
_entity.type
_entity.pdbx_description
1 polymer ?
#
loop_
_entity_poly.entity_id
_entity_poly.type
_entity_poly.pdbx_seq_one_letter_code
_entity_poly.pdbx_strand_id
1 'polypeptide(L)'
;SFGIFVELKEIYVEGLVHITALGNDYYHFDPAGHRLRGERTGQSYRLGDEVRIKVVRVDLDERKMDFELVSEANAAKKKPGRKTGSKKRSTHRTRNKRRRSRGE
;
A
#
# COMPACT_ATOMS: atom_id res chain seq x y z
N SER A 1 -16.97 -2.58 17.63
CA SER A 1 -17.32 -3.14 16.31
C SER A 1 -16.27 -4.15 15.88
N PHE A 2 -16.69 -5.18 15.15
CA PHE A 2 -15.95 -6.44 14.96
C PHE A 2 -15.05 -6.45 13.69
N GLY A 3 -15.38 -5.69 12.65
CA GLY A 3 -14.61 -5.64 11.41
C GLY A 3 -15.47 -5.91 10.19
N ILE A 4 -14.86 -6.46 9.13
CA ILE A 4 -15.56 -6.90 7.92
C ILE A 4 -15.23 -8.38 7.62
N PHE A 5 -16.21 -9.13 7.15
CA PHE A 5 -16.01 -10.48 6.64
C PHE A 5 -15.70 -10.43 5.14
N VAL A 6 -14.74 -11.25 4.71
CA VAL A 6 -14.31 -11.34 3.32
C VAL A 6 -14.32 -12.80 2.91
N GLU A 7 -14.97 -13.09 1.78
CA GLU A 7 -14.94 -14.39 1.13
C GLU A 7 -13.93 -14.39 -0.01
N LEU A 8 -13.10 -15.43 -0.09
CA LEU A 8 -12.13 -15.60 -1.15
C LEU A 8 -12.77 -16.28 -2.37
N LYS A 9 -12.73 -15.59 -3.51
CA LYS A 9 -13.37 -16.03 -4.77
C LYS A 9 -12.96 -17.43 -5.26
N GLU A 10 -11.70 -17.82 -5.05
CA GLU A 10 -11.16 -19.06 -5.62
C GLU A 10 -11.34 -20.28 -4.71
N ILE A 11 -11.32 -20.06 -3.39
CA ILE A 11 -11.32 -21.16 -2.41
C ILE A 11 -12.58 -21.20 -1.54
N TYR A 12 -13.53 -20.27 -1.75
CA TYR A 12 -14.80 -20.15 -1.00
C TYR A 12 -14.62 -20.22 0.52
N VAL A 13 -13.47 -19.76 1.01
CA VAL A 13 -13.18 -19.64 2.44
C VAL A 13 -13.47 -18.22 2.88
N GLU A 14 -14.14 -18.11 4.02
CA GLU A 14 -14.41 -16.85 4.69
C GLU A 14 -13.34 -16.57 5.76
N GLY A 15 -13.07 -15.28 5.97
CA GLY A 15 -12.24 -14.83 7.07
C GLY A 15 -12.57 -13.40 7.49
N LEU A 16 -12.09 -13.03 8.67
CA LEU A 16 -12.39 -11.75 9.29
C LEU A 16 -11.21 -10.80 9.14
N VAL A 17 -11.48 -9.62 8.60
CA VAL A 17 -10.58 -8.47 8.73
C VAL A 17 -11.03 -7.69 9.95
N HIS A 18 -10.24 -7.73 11.01
CA HIS A 18 -10.54 -6.99 12.22
C HIS A 18 -10.53 -5.47 11.96
N ILE A 19 -11.38 -4.71 12.64
CA ILE A 19 -11.52 -3.25 12.45
C ILE A 19 -10.18 -2.50 12.61
N THR A 20 -9.28 -3.01 13.46
CA THR A 20 -7.95 -2.44 13.69
C THR A 20 -7.01 -2.62 12.51
N ALA A 21 -7.28 -3.58 11.61
CA ALA A 21 -6.51 -3.84 10.41
C ALA A 21 -7.00 -3.03 9.19
N LEU A 22 -8.16 -2.36 9.27
CA LEU A 22 -8.72 -1.54 8.19
C LEU A 22 -8.01 -0.18 8.03
N GLY A 23 -7.25 0.22 9.05
CA GLY A 23 -6.51 1.48 9.09
C GLY A 23 -6.71 2.19 10.43
N ASN A 24 -5.87 3.18 10.69
CA ASN A 24 -5.92 3.97 11.92
C ASN A 24 -6.97 5.10 11.83
N ASP A 25 -8.23 4.71 11.63
CA ASP A 25 -9.39 5.59 11.53
C ASP A 25 -10.53 5.12 12.44
N TYR A 26 -11.45 6.01 12.76
CA TYR A 26 -12.66 5.68 13.50
C TYR A 26 -13.75 5.26 12.50
N TYR A 27 -14.23 4.03 12.64
CA TYR A 27 -15.17 3.44 11.70
C TYR A 27 -16.56 3.31 12.31
N HIS A 28 -17.55 3.89 11.64
CA HIS A 28 -18.97 3.80 11.99
C HIS A 28 -19.66 2.74 11.13
N PHE A 29 -20.48 1.91 11.77
CA PHE A 29 -21.29 0.92 11.08
C PHE A 29 -22.67 1.50 10.78
N ASP A 30 -23.07 1.46 9.51
CA ASP A 30 -24.40 1.80 9.02
C ASP A 30 -25.16 0.50 8.69
N PRO A 31 -26.14 0.11 9.52
CA PRO A 31 -26.92 -1.11 9.31
C PRO A 31 -27.78 -1.08 8.06
N ALA A 32 -28.30 0.09 7.67
CA ALA A 32 -29.23 0.20 6.54
C ALA A 32 -28.52 -0.04 5.21
N GLY A 33 -27.27 0.41 5.11
CA GLY A 33 -26.43 0.23 3.92
C GLY A 33 -25.45 -0.94 4.01
N HIS A 34 -25.47 -1.74 5.09
CA HIS A 34 -24.47 -2.76 5.40
C HIS A 34 -23.04 -2.27 5.12
N ARG A 35 -22.71 -1.09 5.66
CA ARG A 35 -21.47 -0.37 5.34
C ARG A 35 -20.71 0.03 6.59
N LEU A 36 -19.39 -0.10 6.51
CA LEU A 36 -18.47 0.52 7.45
C LEU A 36 -17.89 1.80 6.83
N ARG A 37 -18.00 2.95 7.52
CA ARG A 37 -17.49 4.24 7.03
C ARG A 37 -16.46 4.83 7.99
N GLY A 38 -15.27 5.13 7.48
CA GLY A 38 -14.24 5.86 8.20
C GLY A 38 -14.59 7.35 8.32
N GLU A 39 -14.46 7.89 9.52
CA GLU A 39 -14.80 9.27 9.84
C GLU A 39 -13.79 10.27 9.27
N ARG A 40 -12.49 9.99 9.42
CA ARG A 40 -11.43 10.92 8.97
C ARG A 40 -11.02 10.71 7.53
N THR A 41 -10.95 9.46 7.08
CA THR A 41 -10.49 9.11 5.73
C THR A 41 -11.62 9.11 4.71
N GLY A 42 -12.87 9.02 5.16
CA GLY A 42 -14.03 8.85 4.29
C GLY A 42 -14.11 7.48 3.62
N GLN A 43 -13.18 6.56 3.92
CA GLN A 43 -13.16 5.22 3.33
C GLN A 43 -14.44 4.48 3.67
N SER A 44 -14.97 3.72 2.72
CA SER A 44 -16.16 2.93 2.95
C SER A 44 -16.01 1.52 2.44
N TYR A 45 -16.40 0.56 3.27
CA TYR A 45 -16.46 -0.86 2.93
C TYR A 45 -17.91 -1.30 2.99
N ARG A 46 -18.50 -1.66 1.85
CA ARG A 46 -19.87 -2.18 1.76
C ARG A 46 -19.86 -3.67 1.51
N LEU A 47 -20.96 -4.32 1.87
CA LEU A 47 -21.21 -5.70 1.44
C LEU A 47 -21.23 -5.78 -0.09
N GLY A 48 -20.47 -6.72 -0.65
CA GLY A 48 -20.33 -6.93 -2.10
C GLY A 48 -19.18 -6.17 -2.75
N ASP A 49 -18.49 -5.29 -2.02
CA ASP A 49 -17.29 -4.62 -2.55
C ASP A 49 -16.13 -5.60 -2.68
N GLU A 50 -15.41 -5.53 -3.80
CA GLU A 50 -14.18 -6.29 -3.98
C GLU A 50 -13.01 -5.60 -3.27
N VAL A 51 -12.27 -6.36 -2.47
CA VAL A 51 -11.12 -5.87 -1.72
C VAL A 51 -9.90 -6.74 -1.96
N ARG A 52 -8.73 -6.12 -1.86
CA ARG A 52 -7.45 -6.84 -1.82
C ARG A 52 -7.08 -7.07 -0.36
N ILE A 53 -6.82 -8.33 -0.03
CA ILE A 53 -6.42 -8.74 1.32
C ILE A 53 -5.06 -9.44 1.25
N LYS A 54 -4.42 -9.52 2.42
CA LYS A 54 -3.27 -10.40 2.65
C LYS A 54 -3.62 -11.37 3.77
N VAL A 55 -3.35 -12.65 3.54
CA VAL A 55 -3.48 -13.69 4.55
C VAL A 55 -2.34 -13.55 5.57
N VAL A 56 -2.69 -13.40 6.84
CA VAL A 56 -1.72 -13.25 7.95
C VAL A 56 -1.56 -14.56 8.69
N ARG A 57 -2.67 -15.24 8.97
CA ARG A 57 -2.69 -16.51 9.70
C ARG A 57 -3.81 -17.39 9.16
N VAL A 58 -3.55 -18.68 9.12
CA VAL A 58 -4.53 -19.72 8.79
C VAL A 58 -4.58 -20.70 9.95
N ASP A 59 -5.77 -20.91 10.50
CA ASP A 59 -6.05 -21.90 11.52
C ASP A 59 -6.97 -22.97 10.94
N LEU A 60 -6.42 -24.15 10.68
CA LEU A 60 -7.16 -25.25 10.05
C LEU A 60 -8.07 -25.97 11.04
N ASP A 61 -7.75 -25.94 12.33
CA ASP A 61 -8.53 -26.58 13.39
C ASP A 61 -9.82 -25.79 13.64
N GLU A 62 -9.72 -24.46 13.70
CA GLU A 62 -10.88 -23.58 13.83
C GLU A 62 -11.55 -23.25 12.47
N ARG A 63 -10.92 -23.62 11.35
CA ARG A 63 -11.29 -23.21 9.98
C ARG A 63 -11.43 -21.70 9.84
N LYS A 64 -10.55 -20.95 10.50
CA LYS A 64 -10.55 -19.48 10.47
C LYS A 64 -9.29 -18.96 9.78
N MET A 65 -9.46 -17.85 9.07
CA MET A 65 -8.36 -17.10 8.51
C MET A 65 -8.39 -15.65 8.98
N ASP A 66 -7.24 -15.16 9.40
CA ASP A 66 -7.05 -13.76 9.75
C ASP A 66 -6.48 -13.01 8.55
N PHE A 67 -7.14 -11.90 8.21
CA PHE A 67 -6.81 -11.09 7.04
C PHE A 67 -6.40 -9.67 7.42
N GLU A 68 -5.46 -9.14 6.66
CA GLU A 68 -5.12 -7.71 6.64
C GLU A 68 -5.60 -7.09 5.34
N LEU A 69 -6.19 -5.89 5.42
CA LEU A 69 -6.62 -5.16 4.23
C LEU A 69 -5.43 -4.51 3.52
N VAL A 70 -5.29 -4.76 2.22
CA VAL A 70 -4.30 -4.10 1.38
C VAL A 70 -4.95 -2.90 0.71
N SER A 71 -4.86 -1.74 1.34
CA SER A 71 -5.32 -0.48 0.72
C SER A 71 -4.31 -0.03 -0.35
N GLU A 72 -4.78 0.22 -1.58
CA GLU A 72 -3.96 0.80 -2.66
C GLU A 72 -3.44 2.20 -2.28
N ALA A 73 -4.16 2.94 -1.43
CA ALA A 73 -3.70 4.22 -0.89
C ALA A 73 -2.53 4.07 0.11
N ASN A 74 -2.36 2.90 0.74
CA ASN A 74 -1.26 2.61 1.67
C ASN A 74 -0.10 1.85 1.03
N ALA A 75 -0.28 1.23 -0.14
CA ALA A 75 0.81 0.59 -0.89
C ALA A 75 1.93 1.58 -1.29
N ALA A 76 1.59 2.87 -1.44
CA ALA A 76 2.55 3.94 -1.73
C ALA A 76 3.38 4.42 -0.51
N LYS A 77 3.11 3.95 0.71
CA LYS A 77 3.80 4.42 1.94
C LYS A 77 4.81 3.45 2.54
N LYS A 78 5.08 2.29 1.92
CA LYS A 78 6.28 1.50 2.25
C LYS A 78 7.49 2.11 1.52
N LYS A 79 8.19 3.00 2.24
CA LYS A 79 9.39 3.75 1.83
C LYS A 79 10.41 2.91 1.05
N PRO A 80 11.02 3.43 -0.04
CA PRO A 80 12.30 2.94 -0.54
C PRO A 80 13.42 3.48 0.35
N GLY A 81 13.69 2.79 1.46
CA GLY A 81 14.77 3.12 2.38
C GLY A 81 16.07 2.44 1.97
N ARG A 82 16.89 3.10 1.13
CA ARG A 82 18.34 3.34 1.32
C ARG A 82 18.99 3.84 0.02
N LYS A 83 19.04 5.15 -0.15
CA LYS A 83 20.01 5.82 -1.04
C LYS A 83 21.32 6.01 -0.27
N THR A 84 22.35 5.28 -0.66
CA THR A 84 23.77 5.52 -0.37
C THR A 84 24.54 5.19 -1.65
N GLY A 85 25.37 6.02 -2.29
CA GLY A 85 25.82 7.37 -2.02
C GLY A 85 26.13 8.09 -3.36
N SER A 86 26.10 9.42 -3.39
CA SER A 86 27.32 10.24 -3.48
C SER A 86 28.30 9.87 -4.61
N LYS A 87 28.17 10.54 -5.76
CA LYS A 87 29.33 11.14 -6.46
C LYS A 87 28.89 12.25 -7.42
N LYS A 88 28.90 13.47 -6.88
CA LYS A 88 29.04 14.72 -7.65
C LYS A 88 30.52 14.87 -8.06
N ARG A 89 30.72 15.53 -9.21
CA ARG A 89 31.92 16.24 -9.72
C ARG A 89 32.81 15.48 -10.72
N SER A 90 32.66 15.85 -12.00
CA SER A 90 33.81 16.19 -12.86
C SER A 90 33.38 17.04 -14.07
N THR A 91 32.95 18.28 -13.84
CA THR A 91 33.04 19.34 -14.86
C THR A 91 34.33 20.11 -14.58
N HIS A 92 35.44 19.62 -15.15
CA HIS A 92 36.67 20.41 -15.25
C HIS A 92 36.86 20.84 -16.70
N ARG A 93 36.60 22.13 -16.88
CA ARG A 93 36.81 22.91 -18.09
C ARG A 93 38.32 22.99 -18.37
N THR A 94 38.63 23.26 -19.64
CA THR A 94 39.87 23.85 -20.18
C THR A 94 41.15 23.01 -20.20
N ARG A 95 41.50 22.53 -21.40
CA ARG A 95 42.90 22.46 -21.84
C ARG A 95 43.05 22.64 -23.36
N ASN A 96 43.19 23.91 -23.73
CA ASN A 96 44.15 24.46 -24.69
C ASN A 96 44.79 23.50 -25.72
N LYS A 97 44.44 23.65 -27.02
CA LYS A 97 45.37 23.45 -28.15
C LYS A 97 44.82 24.10 -29.44
N ARG A 98 44.93 25.43 -29.53
CA ARG A 98 44.92 26.17 -30.81
C ARG A 98 46.28 26.83 -31.00
N ARG A 99 47.15 26.11 -31.69
CA ARG A 99 48.39 26.52 -32.39
C ARG A 99 48.40 25.57 -33.61
N ARG A 100 48.66 25.91 -34.86
CA ARG A 100 49.14 27.09 -35.61
C ARG A 100 48.93 26.72 -37.11
N SER A 101 49.03 27.72 -38.01
CA SER A 101 49.19 27.69 -39.49
C SER A 101 47.93 28.21 -40.21
N ARG A 102 47.96 29.24 -41.06
CA ARG A 102 49.03 29.79 -41.90
C ARG A 102 48.91 31.32 -42.00
N GLY A 103 50.06 32.00 -42.01
CA GLY A 103 50.18 33.37 -42.47
C GLY A 103 50.46 33.41 -43.98
N GLU A 104 50.26 34.60 -44.51
CA GLU A 104 50.67 35.13 -45.81
C GLU A 104 52.16 34.89 -46.14
#